data_AF-A0A2W4N6I5-F1
#
_entry.id   AF-A0A2W4N6I5-F1
#
_cell.length_a   1.000
_cell.length_b   1.000
_cell.length_c   1.000
_cell.angle_alpha   90.00
_cell.angle_beta   90.00
_cell.angle_gamma   90.00
#
_symmetry.space_group_name_H-M   'P 1'
#
loop_
_entity.id
_entity.type
_entity.pdbx_description
1 polymer ?
#
loop_
_entity_poly.entity_id
_entity_poly.type
_entity_poly.pdbx_seq_one_letter_code
_entity_poly.pdbx_strand_id
1 'polypeptide(L)'
;MGDLTHACQRLVYEPSGPQRPGEPCVQRADCAGNAGAITLCSPDPTRGRPGGSPTGKICLRLERGRPGDTPCLGHVLQNGTVAAVSYAYPIVDPRPVASGVVCEARAGLYCGPGDNPPYDSCLPLIEDGASCEHSVTCQSRECRTETGGDPSSLNPGICTPRVPPGQPCNGSPRTICDDTGYCQSTDDGTSICRAKHPDGSACEWDGMCLSGTCDPDTKLCVTRPKEPDTTAIFGFCSRL
;
A
#
# COMPACT_ATOMS: atom_id res chain seq x y z
N MET A 1 3.54 7.62 -8.23
CA MET A 1 2.48 7.29 -7.23
C MET A 1 1.16 7.95 -7.64
N GLY A 2 0.06 7.19 -7.67
CA GLY A 2 -1.28 7.69 -8.02
C GLY A 2 -2.18 7.72 -6.79
N ASP A 3 -2.80 8.87 -6.54
CA ASP A 3 -3.70 9.14 -5.42
C ASP A 3 -5.13 8.58 -5.64
N LEU A 4 -5.68 8.39 -6.84
CA LEU A 4 -7.05 7.85 -7.06
C LEU A 4 -8.21 8.73 -6.53
N THR A 5 -8.00 9.77 -5.72
CA THR A 5 -9.08 10.70 -5.33
C THR A 5 -9.31 11.83 -6.34
N HIS A 6 -8.34 12.10 -7.24
CA HIS A 6 -8.46 13.12 -8.28
C HIS A 6 -8.87 12.55 -9.66
N ALA A 7 -9.90 13.17 -10.27
CA ALA A 7 -10.37 12.85 -11.63
C ALA A 7 -9.26 12.89 -12.71
N CYS A 8 -8.22 13.72 -12.52
CA CYS A 8 -7.10 13.80 -13.45
C CYS A 8 -6.12 12.62 -13.37
N GLN A 9 -6.05 11.89 -12.24
CA GLN A 9 -5.24 10.66 -12.15
C GLN A 9 -5.98 9.44 -12.67
N ARG A 10 -7.31 9.48 -12.64
CA ARG A 10 -8.17 8.52 -13.34
C ARG A 10 -7.88 8.50 -14.85
N LEU A 11 -7.29 9.58 -15.38
CA LEU A 11 -6.94 9.75 -16.79
C LEU A 11 -5.52 9.25 -17.18
N VAL A 12 -4.59 9.01 -16.24
CA VAL A 12 -3.17 8.82 -16.59
C VAL A 12 -2.79 7.36 -16.86
N TYR A 13 -3.60 6.38 -16.48
CA TYR A 13 -3.29 4.98 -16.81
C TYR A 13 -4.57 4.15 -16.94
N GLU A 14 -5.33 4.41 -18.00
CA GLU A 14 -6.21 3.41 -18.58
C GLU A 14 -5.33 2.61 -19.56
N PRO A 15 -4.72 1.48 -19.16
CA PRO A 15 -3.89 0.76 -20.10
C PRO A 15 -4.80 0.32 -21.26
N SER A 16 -4.44 0.66 -22.49
CA SER A 16 -5.28 0.42 -23.67
C SER A 16 -4.84 -0.83 -24.43
N GLY A 17 -4.11 -1.71 -23.74
CA GLY A 17 -3.53 -2.88 -24.35
C GLY A 17 -4.58 -3.93 -24.70
N PRO A 18 -4.27 -4.82 -25.66
CA PRO A 18 -5.23 -5.82 -26.09
C PRO A 18 -5.44 -6.95 -25.06
N GLN A 19 -4.53 -7.11 -24.10
CA GLN A 19 -4.50 -8.29 -23.23
C GLN A 19 -5.54 -8.19 -22.12
N ARG A 20 -6.45 -9.14 -22.06
CA ARG A 20 -7.51 -9.24 -21.06
C ARG A 20 -6.94 -9.69 -19.70
N PRO A 21 -7.70 -9.54 -18.61
CA PRO A 21 -7.32 -10.10 -17.32
C PRO A 21 -7.01 -11.60 -17.43
N GLY A 22 -5.86 -12.02 -16.92
CA GLY A 22 -5.35 -13.39 -16.97
C GLY A 22 -4.48 -13.69 -18.19
N GLU A 23 -4.44 -12.81 -19.19
CA GLU A 23 -3.57 -12.98 -20.35
C GLU A 23 -2.13 -12.55 -20.06
N PRO A 24 -1.14 -13.14 -20.75
CA PRO A 24 0.27 -12.81 -20.56
C PRO A 24 0.57 -11.34 -20.85
N CYS A 25 1.46 -10.77 -20.05
CA CYS A 25 1.96 -9.41 -20.25
C CYS A 25 3.46 -9.33 -19.97
N VAL A 26 4.10 -8.29 -20.49
CA VAL A 26 5.50 -7.93 -20.16
C VAL A 26 5.50 -6.66 -19.31
N GLN A 27 4.63 -5.72 -19.67
CA GLN A 27 4.46 -4.40 -19.05
C GLN A 27 2.98 -4.07 -18.88
N ARG A 28 2.68 -3.02 -18.11
CA ARG A 28 1.30 -2.64 -17.80
C ARG A 28 0.50 -2.19 -19.02
N ALA A 29 1.17 -1.54 -19.98
CA ALA A 29 0.55 -1.05 -21.21
C ALA A 29 -0.01 -2.17 -22.10
N ASP A 30 0.41 -3.42 -21.89
CA ASP A 30 -0.10 -4.56 -22.65
C ASP A 30 -1.53 -4.93 -22.23
N CYS A 31 -1.93 -4.53 -21.02
CA CYS A 31 -3.18 -4.94 -20.41
C CYS A 31 -4.35 -4.02 -20.78
N ALA A 32 -5.54 -4.59 -20.88
CA ALA A 32 -6.78 -3.86 -21.11
C ALA A 32 -7.26 -3.22 -19.81
N GLY A 33 -7.44 -1.91 -19.86
CA GLY A 33 -7.95 -1.04 -18.81
C GLY A 33 -9.46 -0.95 -18.89
N ASN A 34 -10.06 -0.62 -17.74
CA ASN A 34 -11.46 -0.26 -17.67
C ASN A 34 -11.61 0.97 -16.77
N ALA A 35 -12.52 1.88 -17.12
CA ALA A 35 -12.74 3.08 -16.35
C ALA A 35 -13.15 2.73 -14.91
N GLY A 36 -12.40 3.24 -13.92
CA GLY A 36 -12.66 2.96 -12.50
C GLY A 36 -12.05 1.67 -11.96
N ALA A 37 -11.31 0.92 -12.77
CA ALA A 37 -10.50 -0.22 -12.34
C ALA A 37 -9.01 0.10 -12.43
N ILE A 38 -8.22 -0.54 -11.58
CA ILE A 38 -6.76 -0.52 -11.62
C ILE A 38 -6.33 -1.77 -12.38
N THR A 39 -5.53 -1.60 -13.43
CA THR A 39 -4.98 -2.71 -14.22
C THR A 39 -3.46 -2.77 -14.08
N LEU A 40 -2.92 -3.96 -13.80
CA LEU A 40 -1.49 -4.17 -13.54
C LEU A 40 -0.96 -5.40 -14.29
N CYS A 41 0.32 -5.39 -14.66
CA CYS A 41 1.02 -6.59 -15.09
C CYS A 41 1.78 -7.17 -13.88
N SER A 42 1.33 -8.33 -13.39
CA SER A 42 1.77 -8.94 -12.13
C SER A 42 2.38 -10.31 -12.34
N PRO A 43 3.29 -10.79 -11.46
CA PRO A 43 3.78 -12.17 -11.49
C PRO A 43 2.64 -13.19 -11.52
N ASP A 44 2.78 -14.19 -12.39
CA ASP A 44 1.84 -15.30 -12.51
C ASP A 44 2.21 -16.42 -11.51
N PRO A 45 1.34 -16.74 -10.53
CA PRO A 45 1.59 -17.78 -9.53
C PRO A 45 1.61 -19.19 -10.13
N THR A 46 1.15 -19.35 -11.38
CA THR A 46 1.10 -20.62 -12.10
C THR A 46 2.31 -20.83 -13.01
N ARG A 47 3.28 -19.91 -13.01
CA ARG A 47 4.52 -20.04 -13.80
C ARG A 47 5.19 -21.40 -13.55
N GLY A 48 5.47 -22.12 -14.63
CA GLY A 48 6.08 -23.46 -14.56
C GLY A 48 5.09 -24.59 -14.28
N ARG A 49 3.77 -24.30 -14.21
CA ARG A 49 2.69 -25.30 -14.13
C ARG A 49 1.90 -25.35 -15.45
N PRO A 50 1.15 -26.43 -15.72
CA PRO A 50 0.24 -26.48 -16.86
C PRO A 50 -0.75 -25.31 -16.82
N GLY A 51 -0.83 -24.53 -17.91
CA GLY A 51 -1.69 -23.34 -18.00
C GLY A 51 -1.04 -22.03 -17.55
N GLY A 52 0.22 -22.05 -17.12
CA GLY A 52 0.94 -20.84 -16.75
C GLY A 52 1.42 -19.97 -17.91
N SER A 53 1.55 -18.69 -17.65
CA SER A 53 1.95 -17.66 -18.60
C SER A 53 3.40 -17.87 -19.08
N PRO A 54 3.65 -17.79 -20.40
CA PRO A 54 4.99 -17.92 -20.96
C PRO A 54 5.91 -16.76 -20.55
N THR A 55 5.35 -15.58 -20.21
CA THR A 55 6.13 -14.43 -19.73
C THR A 55 6.38 -14.49 -18.22
N GLY A 56 5.73 -15.40 -17.50
CA GLY A 56 5.72 -15.46 -16.04
C GLY A 56 4.96 -14.31 -15.39
N LYS A 57 4.19 -13.54 -16.17
CA LYS A 57 3.33 -12.45 -15.70
C LYS A 57 1.99 -12.47 -16.43
N ILE A 58 0.96 -11.95 -15.78
CA ILE A 58 -0.40 -11.82 -16.32
C ILE A 58 -1.01 -10.46 -15.99
N CYS A 59 -1.98 -10.05 -16.80
CA CYS A 59 -2.77 -8.87 -16.54
C CYS A 59 -3.75 -9.10 -15.39
N LEU A 60 -3.71 -8.23 -14.37
CA LEU A 60 -4.70 -8.18 -13.29
C LEU A 60 -5.63 -7.00 -13.48
N ARG A 61 -6.89 -7.19 -13.09
CA ARG A 61 -7.89 -6.13 -12.98
C ARG A 61 -8.42 -6.05 -11.55
N LEU A 62 -8.34 -4.87 -10.97
CA LEU A 62 -8.62 -4.63 -9.56
C LEU A 62 -9.65 -3.51 -9.44
N GLU A 63 -10.71 -3.76 -8.69
CA GLU A 63 -11.69 -2.73 -8.34
C GLU A 63 -11.54 -2.33 -6.87
N ARG A 64 -12.08 -1.17 -6.48
CA ARG A 64 -12.10 -0.77 -5.06
C ARG A 64 -13.09 -1.65 -4.30
N GLY A 65 -12.60 -2.38 -3.30
CA GLY A 65 -13.42 -3.26 -2.47
C GLY A 65 -14.23 -2.53 -1.40
N ARG A 66 -15.29 -3.20 -0.96
CA ARG A 66 -16.16 -2.88 0.18
C ARG A 66 -16.03 -3.97 1.25
N PRO A 67 -16.49 -3.74 2.49
CA PRO A 67 -16.52 -4.79 3.51
C PRO A 67 -17.19 -6.07 2.99
N GLY A 68 -16.49 -7.20 3.08
CA GLY A 68 -16.94 -8.52 2.63
C GLY A 68 -16.66 -8.86 1.16
N ASP A 69 -16.21 -7.91 0.33
CA ASP A 69 -15.93 -8.19 -1.09
C ASP A 69 -14.78 -9.20 -1.26
N THR A 70 -14.91 -10.08 -2.24
CA THR A 70 -14.00 -11.19 -2.55
C THR A 70 -14.06 -11.50 -4.07
N PRO A 71 -13.00 -12.01 -4.73
CA PRO A 71 -11.65 -12.29 -4.22
C PRO A 71 -10.87 -11.00 -3.96
N CYS A 72 -10.36 -10.84 -2.73
CA CYS A 72 -9.43 -9.77 -2.44
C CYS A 72 -8.05 -10.13 -2.97
N LEU A 73 -7.48 -9.28 -3.81
CA LEU A 73 -6.19 -9.49 -4.49
C LEU A 73 -5.08 -8.61 -3.91
N GLY A 74 -5.39 -7.77 -2.92
CA GLY A 74 -4.40 -6.91 -2.29
C GLY A 74 -4.99 -5.74 -1.51
N HIS A 75 -4.11 -4.80 -1.15
CA HIS A 75 -4.47 -3.63 -0.39
C HIS A 75 -3.87 -2.35 -0.98
N VAL A 76 -4.54 -1.23 -0.74
CA VAL A 76 -4.03 0.12 -1.02
C VAL A 76 -3.59 0.72 0.30
N LEU A 77 -2.29 0.97 0.41
CA LEU A 77 -1.67 1.65 1.55
C LEU A 77 -2.15 3.13 1.60
N GLN A 78 -1.97 3.80 2.74
CA GLN A 78 -2.49 5.18 2.93
C GLN A 78 -1.77 6.17 2.02
N ASN A 79 -0.54 5.86 1.62
CA ASN A 79 0.22 6.63 0.64
C ASN A 79 -0.25 6.39 -0.82
N GLY A 80 -1.32 5.63 -1.03
CA GLY A 80 -1.87 5.29 -2.35
C GLY A 80 -1.12 4.16 -3.05
N THR A 81 -0.08 3.57 -2.45
CA THR A 81 0.62 2.43 -3.05
C THR A 81 -0.28 1.21 -3.06
N VAL A 82 -0.45 0.63 -4.25
CA VAL A 82 -1.19 -0.62 -4.46
C VAL A 82 -0.21 -1.79 -4.34
N ALA A 83 -0.41 -2.62 -3.32
CA ALA A 83 0.26 -3.91 -3.18
C ALA A 83 -0.77 -4.99 -3.51
N ALA A 84 -0.66 -5.57 -4.71
CA ALA A 84 -1.58 -6.59 -5.19
C ALA A 84 -0.83 -7.75 -5.84
N VAL A 85 -1.34 -8.95 -5.64
CA VAL A 85 -0.80 -10.19 -6.18
C VAL A 85 -1.94 -11.06 -6.68
N SER A 86 -1.74 -11.75 -7.80
CA SER A 86 -2.59 -12.89 -8.13
C SER A 86 -2.16 -14.10 -7.32
N TYR A 87 -3.13 -14.87 -6.89
CA TYR A 87 -2.93 -16.21 -6.35
C TYR A 87 -3.59 -17.25 -7.23
N ALA A 88 -3.05 -18.46 -7.15
CA ALA A 88 -3.69 -19.67 -7.65
C ALA A 88 -3.76 -20.63 -6.46
N TYR A 89 -4.97 -20.99 -6.02
CA TYR A 89 -5.11 -21.93 -4.92
C TYR A 89 -4.89 -23.36 -5.44
N PRO A 90 -3.96 -24.13 -4.86
CA PRO A 90 -3.66 -25.46 -5.36
C PRO A 90 -4.56 -26.46 -4.64
N ILE A 91 -5.72 -26.83 -5.20
CA ILE A 91 -6.35 -28.15 -4.96
C ILE A 91 -7.35 -28.50 -6.09
N VAL A 92 -8.12 -27.55 -6.64
CA VAL A 92 -9.22 -27.88 -7.58
C VAL A 92 -9.12 -27.19 -8.95
N ASP A 93 -8.64 -25.93 -9.01
CA ASP A 93 -8.48 -25.20 -10.27
C ASP A 93 -7.14 -24.43 -10.26
N PRO A 94 -6.18 -24.80 -11.11
CA PRO A 94 -4.89 -24.13 -11.16
C PRO A 94 -4.95 -22.77 -11.84
N ARG A 95 -6.10 -22.30 -12.36
CA ARG A 95 -6.20 -21.02 -13.06
C ARG A 95 -5.93 -19.84 -12.11
N PRO A 96 -5.14 -18.85 -12.53
CA PRO A 96 -4.85 -17.70 -11.70
C PRO A 96 -6.10 -16.81 -11.57
N VAL A 97 -6.35 -16.31 -10.36
CA VAL A 97 -7.37 -15.29 -10.15
C VAL A 97 -6.82 -13.95 -10.62
N ALA A 98 -7.29 -13.52 -11.79
CA ALA A 98 -6.80 -12.32 -12.47
C ALA A 98 -7.73 -11.11 -12.37
N SER A 99 -8.86 -11.25 -11.68
CA SER A 99 -9.80 -10.16 -11.40
C SER A 99 -10.32 -10.25 -9.98
N GLY A 100 -10.42 -9.12 -9.29
CA GLY A 100 -10.86 -9.05 -7.91
C GLY A 100 -10.84 -7.63 -7.36
N VAL A 101 -10.77 -7.50 -6.04
CA VAL A 101 -10.80 -6.21 -5.35
C VAL A 101 -9.50 -5.88 -4.64
N VAL A 102 -9.25 -4.59 -4.41
CA VAL A 102 -8.25 -4.09 -3.46
C VAL A 102 -8.92 -3.38 -2.30
N CYS A 103 -8.46 -3.66 -1.08
CA CYS A 103 -8.98 -3.04 0.13
C CYS A 103 -8.17 -1.80 0.49
N GLU A 104 -8.82 -0.66 0.65
CA GLU A 104 -8.12 0.59 0.95
C GLU A 104 -8.01 0.82 2.46
N ALA A 105 -6.79 0.94 2.96
CA ALA A 105 -6.57 1.23 4.37
C ALA A 105 -7.17 2.57 4.80
N ARG A 106 -7.22 3.58 3.90
CA ARG A 106 -7.89 4.87 4.15
C ARG A 106 -9.41 4.76 4.26
N ALA A 107 -10.00 3.69 3.70
CA ALA A 107 -11.41 3.36 3.88
C ALA A 107 -11.64 2.44 5.10
N GLY A 108 -10.60 2.22 5.92
CA GLY A 108 -10.67 1.35 7.08
C GLY A 108 -10.67 -0.14 6.73
N LEU A 109 -10.11 -0.54 5.57
CA LEU A 109 -10.16 -1.94 5.11
C LEU A 109 -8.77 -2.55 4.89
N TYR A 110 -8.64 -3.85 5.13
CA TYR A 110 -7.49 -4.66 4.76
C TYR A 110 -7.92 -5.98 4.10
N CYS A 111 -6.99 -6.62 3.41
CA CYS A 111 -7.18 -7.92 2.77
C CYS A 111 -6.82 -9.03 3.76
N GLY A 112 -7.75 -9.92 4.10
CA GLY A 112 -7.49 -10.99 5.05
C GLY A 112 -8.43 -12.18 4.90
N PRO A 113 -8.20 -13.27 5.66
CA PRO A 113 -9.00 -14.48 5.57
C PRO A 113 -10.43 -14.20 6.02
N GLY A 114 -11.38 -14.24 5.08
CA GLY A 114 -12.80 -14.04 5.36
C GLY A 114 -13.52 -15.34 5.76
N ASP A 115 -14.81 -15.23 6.03
CA ASP A 115 -15.66 -16.37 6.45
C ASP A 115 -15.88 -17.41 5.34
N ASN A 116 -15.62 -17.05 4.07
CA ASN A 116 -15.86 -17.88 2.90
C ASN A 116 -14.54 -18.20 2.17
N PRO A 117 -13.73 -19.16 2.65
CA PRO A 117 -12.58 -19.67 1.92
C PRO A 117 -13.03 -20.21 0.54
N PRO A 118 -12.18 -20.15 -0.49
CA PRO A 118 -10.70 -20.12 -0.43
C PRO A 118 -10.07 -18.73 -0.59
N TYR A 119 -10.86 -17.67 -0.72
CA TYR A 119 -10.35 -16.34 -1.06
C TYR A 119 -10.34 -15.41 0.14
N ASP A 120 -9.34 -14.53 0.18
CA ASP A 120 -9.36 -13.41 1.09
C ASP A 120 -10.51 -12.46 0.76
N SER A 121 -10.96 -11.74 1.78
CA SER A 121 -12.02 -10.73 1.68
C SER A 121 -11.52 -9.38 2.20
N CYS A 122 -12.20 -8.31 1.81
CA CYS A 122 -11.99 -7.02 2.45
C CYS A 122 -12.63 -6.97 3.83
N LEU A 123 -11.80 -6.89 4.87
CA LEU A 123 -12.20 -6.86 6.27
C LEU A 123 -11.93 -5.48 6.88
N PRO A 124 -12.72 -5.04 7.88
CA PRO A 124 -12.46 -3.81 8.62
C PRO A 124 -11.11 -3.87 9.35
N LEU A 125 -10.33 -2.77 9.33
CA LEU A 125 -9.12 -2.65 10.14
C LEU A 125 -9.44 -2.82 11.63
N ILE A 126 -8.54 -3.50 12.31
CA ILE A 126 -8.61 -3.80 13.74
C ILE A 126 -8.41 -2.49 14.52
N GLU A 127 -9.34 -2.22 15.44
CA GLU A 127 -9.32 -1.07 16.35
C GLU A 127 -8.10 -1.11 17.29
N ASP A 128 -7.69 0.06 17.77
CA ASP A 128 -6.62 0.15 18.76
C ASP A 128 -7.02 -0.55 20.07
N GLY A 129 -6.06 -1.22 20.70
CA GLY A 129 -6.26 -2.05 21.89
C GLY A 129 -6.70 -3.49 21.61
N ALA A 130 -7.03 -3.84 20.36
CA ALA A 130 -7.37 -5.22 19.99
C ALA A 130 -6.14 -6.02 19.53
N SER A 131 -6.26 -7.35 19.59
CA SER A 131 -5.20 -8.29 19.20
C SER A 131 -4.92 -8.25 17.69
N CYS A 132 -3.66 -8.39 17.30
CA CYS A 132 -3.23 -8.35 15.91
C CYS A 132 -2.03 -9.26 15.66
N GLU A 133 -1.89 -9.74 14.42
CA GLU A 133 -0.73 -10.53 13.98
C GLU A 133 0.21 -9.73 13.08
N HIS A 134 -0.29 -8.66 12.45
CA HIS A 134 0.48 -7.84 11.54
C HIS A 134 0.13 -6.36 11.72
N SER A 135 1.12 -5.48 11.57
CA SER A 135 0.93 -4.03 11.64
C SER A 135 -0.15 -3.55 10.66
N VAL A 136 -0.17 -4.07 9.44
CA VAL A 136 -1.08 -3.64 8.37
C VAL A 136 -2.57 -3.90 8.64
N THR A 137 -2.91 -4.76 9.62
CA THR A 137 -4.31 -5.04 9.98
C THR A 137 -4.87 -4.03 10.99
N CYS A 138 -4.02 -3.27 11.68
CA CYS A 138 -4.43 -2.27 12.67
C CYS A 138 -4.76 -0.92 12.01
N GLN A 139 -5.74 -0.20 12.55
CA GLN A 139 -6.03 1.18 12.14
C GLN A 139 -4.82 2.10 12.31
N SER A 140 -4.13 1.98 13.44
CA SER A 140 -2.87 2.64 13.77
C SER A 140 -1.68 2.16 12.95
N ARG A 141 -1.79 1.03 12.25
CA ARG A 141 -0.69 0.35 11.56
C ARG A 141 0.47 -0.07 12.46
N GLU A 142 0.23 -0.19 13.74
CA GLU A 142 1.25 -0.58 14.69
C GLU A 142 0.70 -1.74 15.49
N CYS A 143 1.30 -2.91 15.28
CA CYS A 143 0.98 -4.11 16.02
C CYS A 143 2.22 -4.51 16.80
N ARG A 144 2.12 -4.53 18.13
CA ARG A 144 3.27 -4.76 19.00
C ARG A 144 2.96 -5.79 20.07
N THR A 145 3.89 -6.71 20.31
CA THR A 145 3.84 -7.56 21.49
C THR A 145 4.18 -6.74 22.74
N GLU A 146 3.88 -7.28 23.93
CA GLU A 146 4.22 -6.62 25.21
C GLU A 146 5.73 -6.32 25.34
N THR A 147 6.58 -7.12 24.69
CA THR A 147 8.03 -6.96 24.68
C THR A 147 8.55 -6.07 23.55
N GLY A 148 7.66 -5.49 22.72
CA GLY A 148 8.01 -4.64 21.59
C GLY A 148 8.60 -5.39 20.38
N GLY A 149 8.44 -6.71 20.34
CA GLY A 149 8.87 -7.55 19.23
C GLY A 149 7.83 -7.60 18.10
N ASP A 150 8.22 -8.23 16.98
CA ASP A 150 7.32 -8.45 15.86
C ASP A 150 6.23 -9.48 16.23
N PRO A 151 4.95 -9.12 16.03
CA PRO A 151 3.81 -10.00 16.31
C PRO A 151 3.79 -11.22 15.37
N SER A 152 3.22 -12.31 15.84
CA SER A 152 3.00 -13.54 15.06
C SER A 152 1.79 -14.31 15.59
N SER A 153 1.33 -15.34 14.89
CA SER A 153 0.23 -16.19 15.35
C SER A 153 0.50 -16.88 16.69
N LEU A 154 1.77 -17.13 17.05
CA LEU A 154 2.16 -17.73 18.33
C LEU A 154 2.39 -16.70 19.44
N ASN A 155 2.56 -15.43 19.08
CA ASN A 155 2.77 -14.32 19.99
C ASN A 155 2.06 -13.08 19.41
N PRO A 156 0.73 -13.01 19.52
CA PRO A 156 -0.02 -11.91 18.95
C PRO A 156 0.35 -10.60 19.65
N GLY A 157 0.38 -9.53 18.85
CA GLY A 157 0.53 -8.17 19.36
C GLY A 157 -0.82 -7.55 19.69
N ILE A 158 -0.75 -6.29 20.12
CA ILE A 158 -1.90 -5.42 20.30
C ILE A 158 -1.75 -4.24 19.34
N CYS A 159 -2.85 -3.85 18.70
CA CYS A 159 -2.91 -2.64 17.91
C CYS A 159 -2.68 -1.45 18.83
N THR A 160 -1.58 -0.73 18.63
CA THR A 160 -1.17 0.36 19.53
C THR A 160 -1.55 1.70 18.91
N PRO A 161 -2.31 2.55 19.63
CA PRO A 161 -2.78 3.80 19.06
C PRO A 161 -1.61 4.70 18.68
N ARG A 162 -1.79 5.40 17.57
CA ARG A 162 -0.88 6.49 17.22
C ARG A 162 -1.14 7.68 18.14
N VAL A 163 -0.08 8.33 18.58
CA VAL A 163 -0.16 9.47 19.51
C VAL A 163 0.12 10.79 18.78
N PRO A 164 -0.58 11.88 19.16
CA PRO A 164 -0.39 13.18 18.52
C PRO A 164 0.93 13.85 18.92
N PRO A 165 1.32 14.93 18.21
CA PRO A 165 2.44 15.77 18.62
C PRO A 165 2.35 16.22 20.09
N GLY A 166 3.47 16.15 20.81
CA GLY A 166 3.59 16.45 22.24
C GLY A 166 3.53 15.23 23.15
N GLN A 167 3.17 14.05 22.64
CA GLN A 167 3.12 12.81 23.41
C GLN A 167 4.41 11.98 23.27
N PRO A 168 4.77 11.16 24.29
CA PRO A 168 5.94 10.30 24.22
C PRO A 168 5.77 9.23 23.14
N CYS A 169 6.81 8.99 22.37
CA CYS A 169 6.92 7.88 21.43
C CYS A 169 8.13 7.05 21.83
N ASN A 170 7.94 5.80 22.28
CA ASN A 170 9.04 5.00 22.83
C ASN A 170 10.01 4.53 21.74
N GLY A 171 10.96 5.40 21.36
CA GLY A 171 12.32 5.14 20.84
C GLY A 171 12.48 4.30 19.57
N SER A 172 11.42 3.73 19.01
CA SER A 172 11.50 2.96 17.77
C SER A 172 11.20 3.86 16.57
N PRO A 173 12.00 3.81 15.50
CA PRO A 173 11.84 4.66 14.31
C PRO A 173 10.60 4.30 13.46
N ARG A 174 9.61 3.58 14.00
CA ARG A 174 8.39 3.17 13.31
C ARG A 174 7.17 3.75 14.03
N THR A 175 6.57 4.74 13.36
CA THR A 175 5.15 5.13 13.30
C THR A 175 4.26 5.12 14.56
N ILE A 176 4.80 5.33 15.76
CA ILE A 176 3.97 5.59 16.96
C ILE A 176 3.28 6.97 16.88
N CYS A 177 3.87 7.94 16.17
CA CYS A 177 3.23 9.24 16.00
C CYS A 177 2.13 9.17 14.94
N ASP A 178 1.07 9.97 15.12
CA ASP A 178 0.06 10.16 14.09
C ASP A 178 0.64 10.78 12.80
N ASP A 179 -0.16 10.86 11.74
CA ASP A 179 0.33 11.33 10.44
C ASP A 179 0.81 12.80 10.47
N THR A 180 0.46 13.57 11.50
CA THR A 180 0.89 14.96 11.71
C THR A 180 2.20 15.07 12.48
N GLY A 181 2.69 13.96 13.06
CA GLY A 181 3.89 13.95 13.90
C GLY A 181 4.99 12.98 13.45
N TYR A 182 6.19 13.19 13.95
CA TYR A 182 7.32 12.27 13.80
C TYR A 182 8.01 12.06 15.15
N CYS A 183 8.56 10.87 15.38
CA CYS A 183 9.20 10.55 16.65
C CYS A 183 10.62 11.11 16.66
N GLN A 184 10.90 12.02 17.59
CA GLN A 184 12.23 12.59 17.76
C GLN A 184 12.79 12.21 19.13
N SER A 185 14.00 11.64 19.16
CA SER A 185 14.73 11.45 20.39
C SER A 185 15.21 12.77 20.97
N THR A 186 15.07 12.92 22.27
CA THR A 186 15.51 14.09 23.03
C THR A 186 16.83 13.80 23.74
N ASP A 187 17.55 14.85 24.14
CA ASP A 187 18.90 14.74 24.71
C ASP A 187 18.96 13.94 26.03
N ASP A 188 17.83 13.80 26.71
CA ASP A 188 17.66 13.00 27.93
C ASP A 188 17.43 11.50 27.66
N GLY A 189 17.49 11.06 26.41
CA GLY A 189 17.25 9.67 25.99
C GLY A 189 15.77 9.29 25.92
N THR A 190 14.85 10.24 26.15
CA THR A 190 13.43 10.04 25.87
C THR A 190 13.13 10.31 24.40
N SER A 191 11.88 10.15 23.99
CA SER A 191 11.47 10.39 22.60
C SER A 191 10.03 10.89 22.59
N ILE A 192 9.79 11.98 21.85
CA ILE A 192 8.52 12.70 21.82
C ILE A 192 8.09 12.88 20.36
N CYS A 193 6.79 12.72 20.09
CA CYS A 193 6.21 13.06 18.82
C CYS A 193 6.27 14.58 18.62
N ARG A 194 7.02 15.03 17.62
CA ARG A 194 7.03 16.44 17.20
C ARG A 194 6.15 16.63 15.98
N ALA A 195 5.54 17.80 15.86
CA ALA A 195 4.76 18.14 14.67
C ALA A 195 5.68 18.15 13.44
N LYS A 196 5.21 17.53 12.37
CA LYS A 196 5.86 17.61 11.07
C LYS A 196 5.82 19.03 10.54
N HIS A 197 6.84 19.37 9.77
CA HIS A 197 7.03 20.69 9.22
C HIS A 197 6.31 20.84 7.87
N PRO A 198 5.79 22.05 7.56
CA PRO A 198 5.25 22.36 6.25
C PRO A 198 6.34 22.44 5.18
N ASP A 199 5.93 22.38 3.92
CA ASP A 199 6.83 22.57 2.78
C ASP A 199 7.58 23.90 2.89
N GLY A 200 8.86 23.89 2.50
CA GLY A 200 9.83 24.97 2.65
C GLY A 200 10.60 24.96 3.99
N SER A 201 10.21 24.13 4.96
CA SER A 201 10.90 24.08 6.26
C SER A 201 12.16 23.22 6.22
N ALA A 202 13.13 23.49 7.10
CA ALA A 202 14.32 22.66 7.20
C ALA A 202 13.97 21.22 7.66
N CYS A 203 14.69 20.24 7.14
CA CYS A 203 14.52 18.83 7.48
C CYS A 203 15.84 18.07 7.36
N GLU A 204 15.94 16.97 8.11
CA GLU A 204 17.08 16.04 8.04
C GLU A 204 16.72 14.72 7.32
N TRP A 205 15.43 14.37 7.32
CA TRP A 205 14.88 13.11 6.81
C TRP A 205 13.38 13.26 6.52
N ASP A 206 12.87 12.42 5.62
CA ASP A 206 11.49 12.48 5.08
C ASP A 206 10.39 12.53 6.14
N GLY A 207 10.61 11.82 7.24
CA GLY A 207 9.64 11.71 8.33
C GLY A 207 9.28 13.05 8.98
N MET A 208 10.16 14.06 8.89
CA MET A 208 9.93 15.38 9.47
C MET A 208 8.93 16.24 8.71
N CYS A 209 8.60 15.90 7.47
CA CYS A 209 7.84 16.76 6.57
C CYS A 209 6.40 16.31 6.45
N LEU A 210 5.45 17.25 6.41
CA LEU A 210 4.03 16.96 6.15
C LEU A 210 3.85 16.26 4.79
N SER A 211 4.67 16.62 3.81
CA SER A 211 4.76 15.96 2.50
C SER A 211 5.37 14.55 2.54
N GLY A 212 6.02 14.19 3.65
CA GLY A 212 6.80 12.96 3.78
C GLY A 212 8.04 12.93 2.90
N THR A 213 8.61 14.09 2.53
CA THR A 213 9.82 14.16 1.70
C THR A 213 10.70 15.34 2.07
N CYS A 214 11.94 15.00 2.39
CA CYS A 214 13.02 15.91 2.67
C CYS A 214 13.99 15.88 1.50
N ASP A 215 14.14 17.02 0.81
CA ASP A 215 15.06 17.12 -0.31
C ASP A 215 16.51 16.97 0.19
N PRO A 216 17.28 16.00 -0.31
CA PRO A 216 18.59 15.68 0.24
C PRO A 216 19.64 16.78 -0.01
N ASP A 217 19.44 17.60 -1.05
CA ASP A 217 20.37 18.63 -1.50
C ASP A 217 20.12 19.97 -0.79
N THR A 218 18.87 20.39 -0.73
CA THR A 218 18.44 21.66 -0.12
C THR A 218 18.16 21.54 1.38
N LYS A 219 17.98 20.32 1.90
CA LYS A 219 17.56 20.05 3.29
C LYS A 219 16.25 20.74 3.66
N LEU A 220 15.35 20.86 2.68
CA LEU A 220 14.03 21.44 2.87
C LEU A 220 12.95 20.38 2.65
N CYS A 221 11.88 20.48 3.45
CA CYS A 221 10.63 19.81 3.21
C CYS A 221 10.13 20.31 1.88
N VAL A 222 10.03 19.41 0.92
CA VAL A 222 9.43 19.74 -0.36
C VAL A 222 8.13 18.99 -0.41
N THR A 223 7.11 19.58 -1.02
CA THR A 223 6.06 18.76 -1.62
C THR A 223 6.82 17.68 -2.36
N ARG A 224 6.49 16.39 -2.13
CA ARG A 224 7.04 15.32 -2.94
C ARG A 224 7.11 15.85 -4.36
N PRO A 225 8.31 15.96 -4.96
CA PRO A 225 8.35 16.11 -6.39
C PRO A 225 7.37 15.04 -6.86
N LYS A 226 6.39 15.40 -7.70
CA LYS A 226 5.86 14.38 -8.60
C LYS A 226 7.15 13.81 -9.17
N GLU A 227 7.57 12.63 -8.72
CA GLU A 227 8.79 12.04 -9.23
C GLU A 227 8.66 12.20 -10.74
N PRO A 228 9.62 12.81 -11.44
CA PRO A 228 9.79 12.43 -12.83
C PRO A 228 10.01 10.94 -12.71
N ASP A 229 8.95 10.20 -13.02
CA ASP A 229 8.77 8.80 -12.70
C ASP A 229 10.10 8.16 -13.11
N THR A 230 10.98 7.76 -12.19
CA THR A 230 12.22 7.05 -12.60
C THR A 230 11.94 5.56 -12.80
N THR A 231 10.66 5.23 -12.97
CA THR A 231 10.16 4.11 -13.78
C THR A 231 9.16 4.58 -14.87
N ALA A 232 9.15 5.88 -15.21
CA ALA A 232 8.70 6.44 -16.49
C ALA A 232 9.89 6.97 -17.27
N ILE A 233 10.17 6.28 -18.38
CA ILE A 233 11.11 6.77 -19.36
C ILE A 233 10.29 7.27 -20.56
N PHE A 234 10.30 8.61 -20.70
CA PHE A 234 9.97 9.50 -21.83
C PHE A 234 8.57 9.51 -22.48
N GLY A 235 7.90 10.64 -22.29
CA GLY A 235 6.86 11.18 -23.18
C GLY A 235 6.79 12.70 -23.02
N PHE A 236 7.66 13.43 -23.72
CA PHE A 236 7.70 14.89 -23.71
C PHE A 236 6.38 15.48 -24.22
N CYS A 237 5.72 16.33 -23.41
CA CYS A 237 4.74 17.28 -23.93
C CYS A 237 5.50 18.48 -24.51
N SER A 238 5.60 18.53 -25.84
CA SER A 238 5.86 19.79 -26.54
C SER A 238 4.53 20.50 -26.79
N ARG A 239 4.46 21.76 -26.39
CA ARG A 239 3.35 22.68 -26.64
C ARG A 239 3.07 22.76 -28.15
N LEU A 240 1.81 22.56 -28.54
CA LEU A 240 1.11 23.32 -29.58
C LEU A 240 -0.35 23.47 -29.14
#